data_AF-A0A4D6MEY8-F1
#
_entry.id   AF-A0A4D6MEY8-F1
#
_cell.length_a   1.000
_cell.length_b   1.000
_cell.length_c   1.000
_cell.angle_alpha   90.00
_cell.angle_beta   90.00
_cell.angle_gamma   90.00
#
_symmetry.space_group_name_H-M   'P 1'
#
loop_
_entity.id
_entity.type
_entity.pdbx_description
1 polymer ?
#
loop_
_entity_poly.entity_id
_entity_poly.type
_entity_poly.pdbx_seq_one_letter_code
_entity_poly.pdbx_strand_id
1 'polypeptide(L)'
;MGAGSVSGVKGPEAGLIELPETSVRKDIEINVPESLINSIDNMEPRALVKAMEKVDKHDEEKETWKKEKEEWEVERKRLATWRVRCLDSEEKLKGRIIELEADYDEIKEKHDELEGELKDLKSYIIQEHINGFQKGVRQASFFYENVDGNDARFDVNKDVIDGVLIDEAESSLEGDGVKDAVDADVGGNEVVTEEAKQKEA
;
A
#
# COMPACT_ATOMS: atom_id res chain seq x y z
N MET A 1 16.89 -10.53 18.85
CA MET A 1 15.93 -11.49 18.25
C MET A 1 14.82 -10.66 17.62
N GLY A 2 14.73 -10.62 16.30
CA GLY A 2 13.69 -9.90 15.57
C GLY A 2 13.65 -10.48 14.17
N ALA A 3 12.63 -11.31 13.92
CA ALA A 3 12.52 -12.16 12.75
C ALA A 3 12.25 -11.32 11.50
N GLY A 4 13.10 -11.47 10.49
CA GLY A 4 12.88 -10.91 9.15
C GLY A 4 11.82 -11.72 8.41
N SER A 5 10.79 -11.04 7.91
CA SER A 5 9.78 -11.62 7.02
C SER A 5 10.21 -11.43 5.57
N VAL A 6 10.79 -12.48 4.99
CA VAL A 6 10.90 -12.65 3.54
C VAL A 6 9.55 -13.18 3.05
N SER A 7 8.76 -12.32 2.40
CA SER A 7 7.62 -12.76 1.60
C SER A 7 7.92 -12.58 0.11
N GLY A 8 8.94 -13.30 -0.34
CA GLY A 8 9.18 -13.54 -1.76
C GLY A 8 8.19 -14.57 -2.31
N VAL A 9 6.89 -14.25 -2.32
CA VAL A 9 5.92 -15.06 -3.09
C VAL A 9 5.97 -14.56 -4.52
N LYS A 10 6.81 -15.23 -5.31
CA LYS A 10 6.81 -15.14 -6.77
C LYS A 10 5.44 -15.67 -7.23
N GLY A 11 4.56 -14.77 -7.65
CA GLY A 11 3.27 -15.13 -8.24
C GLY A 11 3.48 -16.08 -9.42
N PRO A 12 2.50 -16.95 -9.74
CA PRO A 12 2.63 -17.84 -10.89
C PRO A 12 2.78 -16.98 -12.15
N GLU A 13 3.96 -17.07 -12.78
CA GLU A 13 4.18 -16.59 -14.13
C GLU A 13 3.17 -17.32 -15.01
N ALA A 14 2.09 -16.62 -15.39
CA ALA A 14 1.16 -17.11 -16.39
C ALA A 14 1.92 -17.18 -17.72
N GLY A 15 2.55 -18.33 -17.96
CA GLY A 15 3.16 -18.65 -19.24
C GLY A 15 2.11 -18.53 -20.32
N LEU A 16 2.37 -17.66 -21.31
CA LEU A 16 1.58 -17.62 -22.53
C LEU A 16 1.66 -19.02 -23.15
N ILE A 17 0.53 -19.71 -23.21
CA ILE A 17 0.44 -20.99 -23.90
C ILE A 17 0.64 -20.67 -25.38
N GLU A 18 1.83 -20.95 -25.90
CA GLU A 18 2.10 -20.87 -27.33
C GLU A 18 1.24 -21.93 -28.03
N LEU A 19 0.16 -21.50 -28.67
CA LEU A 19 -0.59 -22.37 -29.55
C LEU A 19 0.29 -22.69 -30.77
N PRO A 20 0.41 -23.97 -31.17
CA PRO A 20 1.22 -24.34 -32.32
C PRO A 20 0.71 -23.67 -33.59
N GLU A 21 1.62 -23.12 -34.40
CA GLU A 21 1.31 -22.53 -35.70
C GLU A 21 0.69 -23.58 -36.62
N THR A 22 -0.59 -23.39 -36.95
CA THR A 22 -1.28 -24.24 -37.92
C THR A 22 -0.93 -23.76 -39.33
N SER A 23 -0.06 -24.51 -40.02
CA SER A 23 0.27 -24.25 -41.42
C SER A 23 -0.77 -24.88 -42.34
N VAL A 24 -1.45 -24.05 -43.14
CA VAL A 24 -2.33 -24.52 -44.23
C VAL A 24 -1.44 -24.92 -45.40
N ARG A 25 -1.21 -26.23 -45.57
CA ARG A 25 -0.42 -26.76 -46.70
C ARG A 25 -1.21 -26.56 -48.00
N LYS A 26 -0.61 -25.89 -48.98
CA LYS A 26 -1.22 -25.63 -50.30
C LYS A 26 -0.71 -26.57 -51.40
N ASP A 27 0.30 -27.39 -51.09
CA ASP A 27 1.00 -28.24 -52.08
C ASP A 27 0.53 -29.70 -52.06
N ILE A 28 -0.71 -29.95 -51.61
CA ILE A 28 -1.28 -31.31 -51.63
C ILE A 28 -2.00 -31.49 -52.96
N GLU A 29 -1.36 -32.20 -53.88
CA GLU A 29 -1.98 -32.65 -55.12
C GLU A 29 -2.94 -33.81 -54.80
N ILE A 30 -4.24 -33.54 -54.83
CA ILE A 30 -5.29 -34.53 -54.58
C ILE A 30 -5.70 -35.13 -55.93
N ASN A 31 -5.19 -36.33 -56.24
CA ASN A 31 -5.65 -37.08 -57.40
C ASN A 31 -7.05 -37.66 -57.13
N VAL A 32 -8.05 -37.29 -57.92
CA VAL A 32 -9.42 -37.81 -57.80
C VAL A 32 -9.60 -39.01 -58.74
N PRO A 33 -9.61 -40.26 -58.25
CA PRO A 33 -9.78 -41.44 -59.10
C PRO A 33 -11.17 -41.47 -59.77
N GLU A 34 -11.23 -41.97 -61.00
CA GLU A 34 -12.49 -42.13 -61.78
C GLU A 34 -13.58 -42.91 -61.02
N SER A 35 -13.21 -43.83 -60.13
CA SER A 35 -14.15 -44.56 -59.28
C SER A 35 -14.89 -43.66 -58.29
N LEU A 36 -14.27 -42.59 -57.79
CA LEU A 36 -14.94 -41.60 -56.94
C LEU A 36 -15.87 -40.71 -57.77
N ILE A 37 -15.47 -40.33 -58.98
CA ILE A 37 -16.31 -39.55 -59.91
C ILE A 37 -17.58 -40.35 -60.25
N ASN A 38 -17.43 -41.60 -60.66
CA ASN A 38 -18.56 -42.50 -60.93
C ASN A 38 -19.43 -42.76 -59.69
N SER A 39 -18.86 -42.72 -58.48
CA SER A 39 -19.62 -42.88 -57.24
C SER A 39 -20.46 -41.65 -56.89
N ILE A 40 -20.04 -40.45 -57.29
CA ILE A 40 -20.78 -39.19 -57.08
C ILE A 40 -21.99 -39.15 -58.02
N ASP A 41 -21.82 -39.54 -59.28
CA ASP A 41 -22.89 -39.57 -60.28
C ASP A 41 -24.01 -40.58 -59.94
N ASN A 42 -23.70 -41.62 -59.16
CA ASN A 42 -24.63 -42.64 -58.70
C ASN A 42 -25.20 -42.38 -57.29
N MET A 43 -24.84 -41.25 -56.65
CA MET A 43 -25.30 -40.93 -55.30
C MET A 43 -26.75 -40.43 -55.31
N GLU A 44 -27.56 -40.81 -54.32
CA GLU A 44 -28.93 -40.31 -54.22
C GLU A 44 -28.93 -38.76 -54.13
N PRO A 45 -29.77 -38.04 -54.91
CA PRO A 45 -29.80 -36.59 -54.91
C PRO A 45 -29.94 -35.95 -53.52
N ARG A 46 -30.65 -36.60 -52.59
CA ARG A 46 -30.78 -36.15 -51.19
C ARG A 46 -29.45 -36.12 -50.43
N ALA A 47 -28.56 -37.05 -50.70
CA ALA A 47 -27.26 -37.11 -50.03
C ALA A 47 -26.30 -36.05 -50.57
N LEU A 48 -26.37 -35.73 -51.87
CA LEU A 48 -25.64 -34.61 -52.48
C LEU A 48 -26.11 -33.26 -51.92
N VAL A 49 -27.43 -33.04 -51.82
CA VAL A 49 -28.00 -31.82 -51.21
C VAL A 49 -27.52 -31.64 -49.76
N LYS A 50 -27.56 -32.72 -48.95
CA LYS A 50 -27.07 -32.69 -47.56
C LYS A 50 -25.56 -32.44 -47.45
N ALA A 51 -24.77 -32.84 -48.45
CA ALA A 51 -23.34 -32.56 -48.49
C ALA A 51 -23.07 -31.09 -48.86
N MET A 52 -23.79 -30.53 -49.83
CA MET A 52 -23.70 -29.11 -50.18
C MET A 52 -24.08 -28.21 -49.00
N GLU A 53 -25.18 -28.51 -48.30
CA GLU A 53 -25.61 -27.76 -47.10
C GLU A 53 -24.55 -27.75 -45.98
N LYS A 54 -23.77 -28.83 -45.82
CA LYS A 54 -22.65 -28.87 -44.87
C LYS A 54 -21.46 -28.02 -45.30
N VAL A 55 -21.19 -27.92 -46.61
CA VAL A 55 -20.12 -27.07 -47.14
C VAL A 55 -20.51 -25.60 -46.93
N ASP A 56 -21.76 -25.24 -47.21
CA ASP A 56 -22.28 -23.89 -46.96
C ASP A 56 -22.14 -23.50 -45.47
N LYS A 57 -22.54 -24.41 -44.57
CA LYS A 57 -22.36 -24.21 -43.12
C LYS A 57 -20.88 -24.03 -42.71
N HIS A 58 -19.97 -24.79 -43.33
CA HIS A 58 -18.53 -24.67 -43.05
C HIS A 58 -17.97 -23.33 -43.52
N ASP A 59 -18.45 -22.80 -44.65
CA ASP A 59 -18.04 -21.48 -45.14
C ASP A 59 -18.55 -20.36 -44.23
N GLU A 60 -19.77 -20.47 -43.70
CA GLU A 60 -20.31 -19.56 -42.69
C GLU A 60 -19.47 -19.56 -41.40
N GLU A 61 -19.16 -20.75 -40.87
CA GLU A 61 -18.31 -20.91 -39.69
C GLU A 61 -16.92 -20.30 -39.92
N LYS A 62 -16.29 -20.57 -41.06
CA LYS A 62 -14.97 -20.02 -41.40
C LYS A 62 -14.95 -18.50 -41.39
N GLU A 63 -15.99 -17.85 -41.90
CA GLU A 63 -16.11 -16.39 -41.85
C GLU A 63 -16.28 -15.88 -40.42
N THR A 64 -17.02 -16.59 -39.55
CA THR A 64 -17.09 -16.23 -38.12
C THR A 64 -15.74 -16.35 -37.41
N TRP A 65 -15.01 -17.46 -37.63
CA TRP A 65 -13.68 -17.68 -37.05
C TRP A 65 -12.67 -16.61 -37.50
N LYS A 66 -12.77 -16.17 -38.77
CA LYS A 66 -11.91 -15.11 -39.30
C LYS A 66 -12.16 -13.77 -38.62
N LYS A 67 -13.43 -13.40 -38.40
CA LYS A 67 -13.78 -12.16 -37.68
C LYS A 67 -13.31 -12.20 -36.23
N GLU A 68 -13.54 -13.32 -35.53
CA GLU A 68 -13.08 -13.50 -34.15
C GLU A 68 -11.55 -13.40 -34.03
N LYS A 69 -10.81 -13.97 -34.99
CA LYS A 69 -9.35 -13.84 -35.04
C LYS A 69 -8.90 -12.38 -35.23
N GLU A 70 -9.58 -11.62 -36.08
CA GLU A 70 -9.29 -10.19 -36.29
C GLU A 70 -9.59 -9.37 -35.02
N GLU A 71 -10.70 -9.62 -34.33
CA GLU A 71 -11.05 -8.99 -33.05
C GLU A 71 -10.01 -9.32 -31.95
N TRP A 72 -9.62 -10.59 -31.84
CA TRP A 72 -8.61 -11.02 -30.88
C TRP A 72 -7.26 -10.34 -31.14
N GLU A 73 -6.86 -10.15 -32.40
CA GLU A 73 -5.66 -9.40 -32.77
C GLU A 73 -5.73 -7.92 -32.37
N VAL A 74 -6.91 -7.30 -32.48
CA VAL A 74 -7.14 -5.91 -32.02
C VAL A 74 -7.00 -5.82 -30.50
N GLU A 75 -7.64 -6.73 -29.77
CA GLU A 75 -7.58 -6.72 -28.30
C GLU A 75 -6.16 -7.06 -27.80
N ARG A 76 -5.43 -7.96 -28.47
CA ARG A 76 -4.02 -8.24 -28.19
C ARG A 76 -3.15 -6.99 -28.33
N LYS A 77 -3.33 -6.21 -29.39
CA LYS A 77 -2.61 -4.94 -29.60
C LYS A 77 -2.99 -3.92 -28.51
N ARG A 78 -4.27 -3.82 -28.17
CA ARG A 78 -4.75 -2.95 -27.10
C ARG A 78 -4.12 -3.32 -25.75
N LEU A 79 -4.09 -4.61 -25.41
CA LEU A 79 -3.43 -5.13 -24.21
C LEU A 79 -1.93 -4.80 -24.17
N ALA A 80 -1.24 -4.92 -25.31
CA ALA A 80 0.17 -4.53 -25.41
C ALA A 80 0.37 -3.04 -25.10
N THR A 81 -0.46 -2.15 -25.66
CA THR A 81 -0.42 -0.71 -25.35
C THR A 81 -0.73 -0.43 -23.87
N TRP A 82 -1.73 -1.11 -23.30
CA TRP A 82 -2.06 -0.99 -21.88
C TRP A 82 -0.90 -1.40 -20.98
N ARG A 83 -0.23 -2.52 -21.28
CA ARG A 83 0.94 -2.99 -20.54
C ARG A 83 2.05 -1.93 -20.47
N VAL A 84 2.38 -1.30 -21.59
CA VAL A 84 3.40 -0.24 -21.65
C VAL A 84 3.02 0.95 -20.76
N ARG A 85 1.76 1.40 -20.81
CA ARG A 85 1.30 2.50 -19.95
C ARG A 85 1.33 2.16 -18.47
N CYS A 86 0.99 0.92 -18.10
CA CYS A 86 1.09 0.46 -16.72
C CYS A 86 2.54 0.51 -16.24
N LEU A 87 3.49 0.02 -17.04
CA LEU A 87 4.91 0.05 -16.69
C LEU A 87 5.45 1.48 -16.56
N ASP A 88 5.12 2.38 -17.49
CA ASP A 88 5.48 3.80 -17.42
C ASP A 88 4.95 4.46 -16.13
N SER A 89 3.69 4.16 -15.78
CA SER A 89 3.10 4.66 -14.53
C SER A 89 3.75 4.08 -13.28
N GLU A 90 4.17 2.82 -13.32
CA GLU A 90 4.88 2.15 -12.22
C GLU A 90 6.26 2.78 -12.01
N GLU A 91 7.02 3.00 -13.08
CA GLU A 91 8.33 3.68 -13.02
C GLU A 91 8.19 5.11 -12.49
N LYS A 92 7.16 5.84 -12.94
CA LYS A 92 6.85 7.18 -12.46
C LYS A 92 6.52 7.22 -10.96
N LEU A 93 5.76 6.24 -10.47
CA LEU A 93 5.44 6.14 -9.04
C LEU A 93 6.68 5.76 -8.22
N LYS A 94 7.52 4.85 -8.71
CA LYS A 94 8.80 4.53 -8.06
C LYS A 94 9.70 5.75 -7.91
N GLY A 95 9.80 6.59 -8.95
CA GLY A 95 10.55 7.85 -8.87
C GLY A 95 10.02 8.79 -7.78
N ARG A 96 8.69 8.96 -7.70
CA ARG A 96 8.05 9.79 -6.66
C ARG A 96 8.25 9.24 -5.24
N ILE A 97 8.33 7.92 -5.08
CA ILE A 97 8.61 7.30 -3.79
C ILE A 97 10.03 7.67 -3.34
N ILE A 98 11.02 7.55 -4.22
CA ILE A 98 12.41 7.91 -3.91
C ILE A 98 12.55 9.40 -3.56
N GLU A 99 11.88 10.28 -4.30
CA GLU A 99 11.86 11.72 -4.02
C GLU A 99 11.26 12.00 -2.63
N LEU A 100 10.13 11.38 -2.29
CA LEU A 100 9.47 11.55 -1.00
C LEU A 100 10.28 10.95 0.17
N GLU A 101 10.97 9.84 -0.05
CA GLU A 101 11.90 9.26 0.93
C GLU A 101 13.04 10.24 1.25
N ALA A 102 13.61 10.90 0.23
CA ALA A 102 14.64 11.90 0.42
C ALA A 102 14.13 13.13 1.20
N ASP A 103 12.94 13.64 0.85
CA ASP A 103 12.31 14.75 1.58
C ASP A 103 12.05 14.38 3.04
N TYR A 104 11.61 13.14 3.30
CA TYR A 104 11.37 12.65 4.65
C TYR A 104 12.67 12.60 5.47
N ASP A 105 13.74 12.06 4.89
CA ASP A 105 15.05 11.99 5.56
C ASP A 105 15.59 13.39 5.88
N GLU A 106 15.44 14.37 4.97
CA GLU A 106 15.83 15.76 5.20
C GLU A 106 15.03 16.41 6.36
N ILE A 107 13.71 16.20 6.39
CA ILE A 107 12.86 16.73 7.46
C ILE A 107 13.20 16.10 8.80
N LYS A 108 13.47 14.79 8.80
CA LYS A 108 13.86 14.05 10.01
C LYS A 108 15.19 14.56 10.57
N GLU A 109 16.19 14.79 9.72
CA GLU A 109 17.47 15.36 10.16
C GLU A 109 17.29 16.72 10.83
N LYS A 110 16.47 17.61 10.24
CA LYS A 110 16.14 18.92 10.84
C LYS A 110 15.41 18.79 12.17
N HIS A 111 14.53 17.80 12.31
CA HIS A 111 13.84 17.54 13.57
C HIS A 111 14.84 17.13 14.66
N ASP A 112 15.76 16.21 14.36
CA ASP A 112 16.77 15.73 15.30
C ASP A 112 17.74 16.87 15.70
N GLU A 113 18.10 17.75 14.76
CA GLU A 113 18.88 18.98 15.03
C GLU A 113 18.15 19.92 16.00
N LEU A 114 16.90 20.27 15.71
CA LEU A 114 16.09 21.14 16.57
C LEU A 114 15.82 20.55 17.96
N GLU A 115 15.65 19.23 18.06
CA GLU A 115 15.51 18.54 19.34
C GLU A 115 16.79 18.70 20.20
N GLY A 116 17.96 18.61 19.56
CA GLY A 116 19.25 18.89 20.19
C GLY A 116 19.35 20.32 20.70
N GLU A 117 19.05 21.30 19.85
CA GLU A 117 19.06 22.72 20.24
C GLU A 117 18.09 23.04 21.38
N LEU A 118 16.89 22.44 21.36
CA LEU A 118 15.90 22.62 22.41
C LEU A 118 16.40 22.08 23.76
N LYS A 119 17.07 20.93 23.75
CA LYS A 119 17.66 20.33 24.95
C LYS A 119 18.78 21.20 25.52
N ASP A 120 19.65 21.70 24.67
CA ASP A 120 20.75 22.59 25.06
C ASP A 120 20.22 23.92 25.62
N LEU A 121 19.22 24.51 24.95
CA LEU A 121 18.55 25.72 25.41
C LEU A 121 17.87 25.51 26.76
N LYS A 122 17.17 24.38 26.95
CA LYS A 122 16.58 24.02 28.25
C LYS A 122 17.63 23.94 29.35
N SER A 123 18.77 23.30 29.07
CA SER A 123 19.89 23.23 30.01
C SER A 123 20.43 24.62 30.36
N TYR A 124 20.61 25.48 29.35
CA TYR A 124 21.08 26.85 29.54
C TYR A 124 20.14 27.68 30.41
N ILE A 125 18.82 27.62 30.15
CA ILE A 125 17.81 28.33 30.92
C ILE A 125 17.81 27.88 32.38
N ILE A 126 17.85 26.57 32.63
CA ILE A 126 17.89 26.02 34.00
C ILE A 126 19.15 26.53 34.72
N GLN A 127 20.30 26.51 34.05
CA GLN A 127 21.56 26.97 34.64
C GLN A 127 21.55 28.46 34.97
N GLU A 128 21.03 29.32 34.09
CA GLU A 128 20.90 30.75 34.36
C GLU A 128 19.96 31.02 35.54
N HIS A 129 18.85 30.29 35.67
CA HIS A 129 17.96 30.40 36.82
C HIS A 129 18.65 30.01 38.13
N ILE A 130 19.38 28.88 38.14
CA ILE A 130 20.18 28.45 39.31
C ILE A 130 21.20 29.53 39.69
N ASN A 131 21.92 30.07 38.71
CA ASN A 131 22.92 31.11 38.95
C ASN A 131 22.28 32.41 39.49
N GLY A 132 21.15 32.82 38.92
CA GLY A 132 20.38 33.98 39.38
C GLY A 132 19.88 33.83 40.82
N PHE A 133 19.33 32.66 41.16
CA PHE A 133 18.89 32.35 42.52
C PHE A 133 20.05 32.38 43.52
N GLN A 134 21.15 31.68 43.22
CA GLN A 134 22.34 31.66 44.08
C GLN A 134 22.93 33.06 44.27
N LYS A 135 22.88 33.91 43.24
CA LYS A 135 23.25 35.32 43.37
C LYS A 135 22.36 36.06 44.36
N GLY A 136 21.05 35.85 44.32
CA GLY A 136 20.10 36.41 45.29
C GLY A 136 20.34 35.93 46.72
N VAL A 137 20.60 34.64 46.92
CA VAL A 137 20.93 34.06 48.24
C VAL A 137 22.20 34.69 48.82
N ARG A 138 23.26 34.85 48.01
CA ARG A 138 24.50 35.55 48.42
C ARG A 138 24.23 37.00 48.81
N GLN A 139 23.36 37.71 48.09
CA GLN A 139 22.96 39.07 48.45
C GLN A 139 22.22 39.10 49.80
N ALA A 140 21.30 38.17 50.05
CA ALA A 140 20.59 38.09 51.33
C ALA A 140 21.55 37.81 52.50
N SER A 141 22.47 36.87 52.34
CA SER A 141 23.51 36.55 53.34
C SER A 141 24.39 37.77 53.68
N PHE A 142 24.66 38.63 52.70
CA PHE A 142 25.40 39.87 52.94
C PHE A 142 24.61 40.89 53.78
N PHE A 143 23.29 41.01 53.59
CA PHE A 143 22.47 41.98 54.32
C PHE A 143 21.97 41.50 55.69
N TYR A 144 21.86 40.19 55.90
CA TYR A 144 21.31 39.60 57.12
C TYR A 144 22.31 38.64 57.79
N GLU A 145 22.77 39.00 58.99
CA GLU A 145 23.79 38.27 59.75
C GLU A 145 23.43 36.82 60.10
N ASN A 146 22.13 36.50 60.08
CA ASN A 146 21.59 35.17 60.41
C ASN A 146 21.30 34.29 59.18
N VAL A 147 21.59 34.77 57.96
CA VAL A 147 21.36 34.02 56.72
C VAL A 147 22.67 33.43 56.24
N ASP A 148 22.82 32.10 56.35
CA ASP A 148 23.93 31.38 55.72
C ASP A 148 23.60 31.15 54.24
N GLY A 149 24.43 31.69 53.35
CA GLY A 149 24.26 31.53 51.90
C GLY A 149 24.48 30.11 51.38
N ASN A 150 25.03 29.22 52.21
CA ASN A 150 25.21 27.79 51.92
C ASN A 150 24.21 26.91 52.69
N ASP A 151 23.20 27.50 53.34
CA ASP A 151 22.17 26.74 54.05
C ASP A 151 21.40 25.86 53.05
N ALA A 152 21.39 24.55 53.31
CA ALA A 152 20.71 23.56 52.46
C ALA A 152 19.19 23.75 52.37
N ARG A 153 18.61 24.63 53.20
CA ARG A 153 17.20 25.05 53.10
C ARG A 153 16.94 25.95 51.90
N PHE A 154 17.96 26.58 51.30
CA PHE A 154 17.84 27.33 50.05
C PHE A 154 18.12 26.40 48.85
N ASP A 155 17.07 25.72 48.39
CA ASP A 155 17.12 24.82 47.25
C ASP A 155 16.08 25.26 46.21
N VAL A 156 16.52 25.46 44.96
CA VAL A 156 15.63 25.87 43.86
C VAL A 156 14.63 24.78 43.46
N ASN A 157 14.87 23.52 43.84
CA ASN A 157 13.99 22.39 43.51
C ASN A 157 12.94 22.14 44.59
N LYS A 158 12.87 22.98 45.62
CA LYS A 158 11.92 22.85 46.73
C LYS A 158 10.95 24.02 46.76
N ASP A 159 9.71 23.72 47.09
CA ASP A 159 8.66 24.70 47.29
C ASP A 159 8.18 24.67 48.75
N VAL A 160 7.51 25.75 49.18
CA VAL A 160 6.93 25.87 50.52
C VAL A 160 5.42 25.65 50.44
N ILE A 161 4.97 24.48 50.88
CA ILE A 161 3.54 24.11 50.94
C ILE A 161 3.16 23.93 52.40
N ASP A 162 2.15 24.66 52.86
CA ASP A 162 1.69 24.64 54.25
C ASP A 162 2.80 24.85 55.30
N GLY A 163 3.83 25.63 54.94
CA GLY A 163 4.98 25.92 55.81
C GLY A 163 6.04 24.81 55.87
N VAL A 164 5.92 23.77 55.06
CA VAL A 164 6.89 22.67 54.92
C VAL A 164 7.60 22.80 53.57
N LEU A 165 8.91 22.54 53.56
CA LEU A 165 9.68 22.44 52.32
C LEU A 165 9.46 21.05 51.70
N ILE A 166 8.91 21.03 50.49
CA ILE A 166 8.61 19.81 49.74
C ILE A 166 9.35 19.89 48.40
N ASP A 167 9.91 18.77 47.94
CA ASP A 167 10.54 18.68 46.62
C ASP A 167 9.49 18.88 45.52
N GLU A 168 9.80 19.70 44.51
CA GLU A 168 8.86 20.06 43.44
C GLU A 168 8.36 18.84 42.65
N ALA A 169 9.23 17.82 42.51
CA ALA A 169 8.85 16.55 41.88
C ALA A 169 7.80 15.76 42.71
N GLU A 170 7.79 15.95 44.03
CA GLU A 170 6.85 15.30 44.95
C GLU A 170 5.54 16.09 45.12
N SER A 171 5.59 17.42 45.01
CA SER A 171 4.39 18.28 45.06
C SER A 171 3.50 18.17 43.82
N SER A 172 4.05 17.67 42.71
CA SER A 172 3.36 17.55 41.41
C SER A 172 2.39 16.35 41.32
N LEU A 173 2.32 15.48 42.34
CA LEU A 173 1.55 14.23 42.29
C LEU A 173 0.04 14.38 42.54
N GLU A 174 -0.46 15.59 42.77
CA GLU A 174 -1.87 15.80 43.13
C GLU A 174 -2.66 16.34 41.93
N GLY A 175 -3.03 15.46 40.98
CA GLY A 175 -3.94 15.85 39.90
C GLY A 175 -4.14 14.96 38.67
N ASP A 176 -3.59 13.75 38.54
CA ASP A 176 -4.04 12.82 37.48
C ASP A 176 -5.30 12.06 37.93
N GLY A 177 -6.41 12.80 37.97
CA GLY A 177 -7.74 12.25 38.06
C GLY A 177 -8.14 11.65 36.71
N VAL A 178 -8.02 10.33 36.62
CA VAL A 178 -8.86 9.42 35.82
C VAL A 178 -9.14 9.86 34.38
N LYS A 179 -8.41 9.25 33.43
CA LYS A 179 -8.98 8.86 32.13
C LYS A 179 -8.54 7.44 31.77
N ASP A 180 -9.15 6.47 32.45
CA ASP A 180 -9.40 5.17 31.83
C ASP A 180 -10.40 5.39 30.69
N ALA A 181 -9.90 5.46 29.46
CA ALA A 181 -10.68 5.18 28.26
C ALA A 181 -9.99 4.04 27.53
N VAL A 182 -10.55 2.86 27.75
CA VAL A 182 -10.24 1.59 27.14
C VAL A 182 -10.25 1.71 25.62
N ASP A 183 -9.13 1.34 24.99
CA ASP A 183 -9.09 0.91 23.60
C ASP A 183 -9.96 -0.35 23.43
N ALA A 184 -10.97 -0.25 22.57
CA ALA A 184 -11.61 -1.41 21.96
C ALA A 184 -11.69 -1.16 20.45
N ASP A 185 -10.62 -1.58 19.76
CA ASP A 185 -10.68 -2.01 18.37
C ASP A 185 -11.57 -3.26 18.27
N VAL A 186 -12.66 -3.17 17.53
CA VAL A 186 -13.37 -4.31 16.97
C VAL A 186 -13.67 -3.99 15.50
N GLY A 187 -12.81 -4.49 14.63
CA GLY A 187 -13.15 -4.70 13.23
C GLY A 187 -14.25 -5.75 13.05
N GLY A 188 -14.98 -5.66 11.94
CA GLY A 188 -15.88 -6.73 11.52
C GLY A 188 -17.06 -6.27 10.67
N ASN A 189 -16.86 -6.31 9.35
CA ASN A 189 -17.85 -6.13 8.28
C ASN A 189 -19.09 -7.05 8.41
N GLU A 190 -20.30 -6.53 8.18
CA GLU A 190 -21.42 -7.35 7.71
C GLU A 190 -22.30 -6.56 6.71
N VAL A 191 -22.23 -6.99 5.46
CA VAL A 191 -23.15 -6.67 4.36
C VAL A 191 -24.52 -7.25 4.69
N VAL A 192 -25.55 -6.40 4.77
CA VAL A 192 -26.95 -6.85 4.79
C VAL A 192 -27.54 -6.64 3.40
N THR A 193 -27.70 -7.73 2.65
CA THR A 193 -28.61 -7.81 1.50
C THR A 193 -30.03 -8.07 2.03
N GLU A 194 -30.96 -7.14 1.84
CA GLU A 194 -32.39 -7.43 2.00
C GLU A 194 -32.92 -8.09 0.72
N GLU A 195 -33.26 -9.38 0.80
CA GLU A 195 -34.21 -10.01 -0.11
C GLU A 195 -35.64 -9.74 0.39
N ALA A 196 -36.37 -8.86 -0.30
CA ALA A 196 -37.80 -8.67 -0.10
C ALA A 196 -38.58 -9.82 -0.75
N LYS A 197 -39.03 -10.78 0.08
CA LYS A 197 -39.99 -11.82 -0.32
C LYS A 197 -41.41 -11.27 -0.10
N GLN A 198 -42.07 -10.84 -1.17
CA GLN A 198 -43.48 -10.48 -1.14
C GLN A 198 -44.35 -11.68 -1.53
N LYS A 199 -45.35 -11.95 -0.70
CA LYS A 199 -46.31 -13.06 -0.75
C LYS A 199 -47.72 -12.47 -0.95
N GLU A 200 -48.65 -13.33 -1.38
CA GLU A 200 -50.09 -13.14 -1.66
C GLU A 200 -50.43 -12.77 -3.11
N ALA A 201 -51.37 -13.41 -3.80
CA ALA A 201 -52.40 -14.41 -3.44
C ALA A 201 -52.67 -15.33 -4.64
#